data_AF-A0A1R2BR67-F1
#
_entry.id   AF-A0A1R2BR67-F1
#
_cell.length_a   1.000
_cell.length_b   1.000
_cell.length_c   1.000
_cell.angle_alpha   90.00
_cell.angle_beta   90.00
_cell.angle_gamma   90.00
#
_symmetry.space_group_name_H-M   'P 1'
#
loop_
_entity.id
_entity.type
_entity.pdbx_description
1 polymer ?
#
loop_
_entity_poly.entity_id
_entity_poly.type
_entity_poly.pdbx_seq_one_letter_code
_entity_poly.pdbx_strand_id
1 'polypeptide(L)'
;MSYLPAELKENLKSLSLSLDTLGTNLNPVFEFDSLSDLNSQLSIEDSLKLNTALAYTLHSLYYVLLKTQGKDVSEHPLKQEIERIKEYVGKVQEALTEKQQPAVRIDKPLANKLILGHIEEKARVLKGSTPLPQVGHLTWKNQLDKLLNK
;
A
#
# COMPACT_ATOMS: atom_id res chain seq x y z
N MET A 1 -11.35 56.37 -11.04
CA MET A 1 -11.92 55.11 -10.51
C MET A 1 -11.62 54.01 -11.52
N SER A 2 -10.75 53.06 -11.18
CA SER A 2 -10.27 52.03 -12.10
C SER A 2 -11.43 51.10 -12.52
N TYR A 3 -11.77 51.10 -13.79
CA TYR A 3 -12.76 50.19 -14.37
C TYR A 3 -12.17 48.77 -14.38
N LEU A 4 -12.63 47.92 -13.46
CA LEU A 4 -12.30 46.50 -13.49
C LEU A 4 -13.07 45.85 -14.67
N PRO A 5 -12.40 45.10 -15.58
CA PRO A 5 -13.05 44.42 -16.69
C PRO A 5 -14.21 43.54 -16.22
N ALA A 6 -15.30 43.48 -17.00
CA ALA A 6 -16.50 42.71 -16.64
C ALA A 6 -16.19 41.22 -16.44
N GLU A 7 -15.35 40.65 -17.30
CA GLU A 7 -14.89 39.26 -17.20
C GLU A 7 -14.19 38.98 -15.87
N LEU A 8 -13.36 39.90 -15.39
CA LEU A 8 -12.64 39.74 -14.13
C LEU A 8 -13.60 39.80 -12.93
N LYS A 9 -14.64 40.63 -13.00
CA LYS A 9 -15.68 40.69 -11.95
C LYS A 9 -16.43 39.37 -11.84
N GLU A 10 -16.81 38.77 -12.97
CA GLU A 10 -17.50 37.47 -12.99
C GLU A 10 -16.60 36.35 -12.45
N ASN A 11 -15.32 36.33 -12.83
CA ASN A 11 -14.36 35.36 -12.29
C ASN A 11 -14.17 35.48 -10.78
N LEU A 12 -14.10 36.70 -10.24
CA LEU A 12 -14.00 36.93 -8.80
C LEU A 12 -15.27 36.47 -8.06
N LYS A 13 -16.45 36.74 -8.64
CA LYS A 13 -17.72 36.29 -8.07
C LYS A 13 -17.80 34.76 -8.05
N SER A 14 -17.41 34.11 -9.15
CA SER A 14 -17.34 32.65 -9.24
C SER A 14 -16.37 32.04 -8.22
N LEU A 15 -15.19 32.65 -8.06
CA LEU A 15 -14.21 32.23 -7.05
C LEU A 15 -14.77 32.36 -5.64
N SER A 16 -15.41 33.48 -5.31
CA SER A 16 -16.06 33.69 -3.99
C SER A 16 -17.09 32.60 -3.71
N LEU A 17 -18.01 32.35 -4.63
CA LEU A 17 -19.04 31.32 -4.48
C LEU A 17 -18.45 29.92 -4.30
N SER A 18 -17.35 29.63 -5.00
CA SER A 18 -16.64 28.36 -4.88
C SER A 18 -15.99 28.20 -3.50
N LEU A 19 -15.40 29.27 -2.96
CA LEU A 19 -14.83 29.29 -1.61
C LEU A 19 -15.90 29.19 -0.53
N ASP A 20 -17.04 29.84 -0.70
CA ASP A 20 -18.18 29.72 0.22
C ASP A 20 -18.70 28.28 0.27
N THR A 21 -18.87 27.65 -0.90
CA THR A 21 -19.28 26.24 -1.02
C THR A 21 -18.26 25.30 -0.38
N LEU A 22 -16.96 25.57 -0.57
CA LEU A 22 -15.90 24.79 0.06
C LEU A 22 -15.95 24.93 1.58
N GLY A 23 -16.12 26.14 2.09
CA GLY A 23 -16.29 26.41 3.52
C GLY A 23 -17.45 25.61 4.11
N THR A 24 -18.62 25.62 3.47
CA THR A 24 -19.78 24.84 3.93
C THR A 24 -19.52 23.34 3.97
N ASN A 25 -18.75 22.81 3.01
CA ASN A 25 -18.41 21.38 2.98
C ASN A 25 -17.35 20.98 4.02
N LEU A 26 -16.48 21.93 4.43
CA LEU A 26 -15.43 21.67 5.42
C LEU A 26 -15.87 21.93 6.86
N ASN A 27 -16.96 22.67 7.09
CA ASN A 27 -17.55 22.85 8.42
C ASN A 27 -17.62 21.57 9.29
N PRO A 28 -18.14 20.43 8.80
CA PRO A 28 -18.20 19.21 9.62
C PRO A 28 -16.82 18.68 10.02
N VAL A 29 -15.76 18.97 9.26
CA VAL A 29 -14.38 18.59 9.63
C VAL A 29 -13.87 19.46 10.78
N PHE A 30 -14.27 20.73 10.82
CA PHE A 30 -13.85 21.70 11.84
C PHE A 30 -14.64 21.60 13.15
N GLU A 31 -15.74 20.84 13.20
CA GLU A 31 -16.49 20.57 14.43
C GLU A 31 -15.72 19.65 15.40
N PHE A 32 -14.69 18.95 14.91
CA PHE A 32 -13.84 18.08 15.72
C PHE A 32 -12.61 18.83 16.24
N ASP A 33 -12.24 18.61 17.50
CA ASP A 33 -11.07 19.24 18.12
C ASP A 33 -9.74 18.77 17.50
N SER A 34 -9.69 17.53 17.00
CA SER A 34 -8.52 16.99 16.33
C SER A 34 -8.85 16.06 15.15
N LEU A 35 -7.94 16.00 14.19
CA LEU A 35 -8.03 15.06 13.06
C LEU A 35 -7.92 13.60 13.53
N SER A 36 -7.28 13.35 14.68
CA SER A 36 -7.21 12.02 15.29
C SER A 36 -8.58 11.57 15.78
N ASP A 37 -9.34 12.46 16.40
CA ASP A 37 -10.69 12.17 16.90
C ASP A 37 -11.64 11.86 15.74
N LEU A 38 -11.57 12.66 14.66
CA LEU A 38 -12.32 12.40 13.44
C LEU A 38 -11.94 11.04 12.81
N ASN A 39 -10.64 10.76 12.68
CA ASN A 39 -10.17 9.48 12.12
C ASN A 39 -10.58 8.28 12.98
N SER A 40 -10.72 8.44 14.28
CA SER A 40 -11.16 7.36 15.18
C SER A 40 -12.63 6.96 14.96
N GLN A 41 -13.45 7.86 14.42
CA GLN A 41 -14.88 7.63 14.15
C GLN A 41 -15.15 7.11 12.74
N LEU A 42 -14.14 7.14 11.85
CA LEU A 42 -14.25 6.75 10.46
C LEU A 42 -13.73 5.34 10.22
N SER A 43 -14.24 4.69 9.17
CA SER A 43 -13.62 3.48 8.65
C SER A 43 -12.22 3.80 8.12
N ILE A 44 -11.33 2.81 8.08
CA ILE A 44 -9.99 2.98 7.51
C ILE A 44 -10.07 3.50 6.06
N GLU A 45 -11.04 3.02 5.29
CA GLU A 45 -11.26 3.47 3.91
C GLU A 45 -11.67 4.94 3.84
N ASP A 46 -12.64 5.36 4.65
CA ASP A 46 -13.12 6.74 4.65
C ASP A 46 -12.07 7.69 5.19
N SER A 47 -11.31 7.27 6.20
CA SER A 47 -10.17 8.01 6.73
C SER A 47 -9.10 8.24 5.66
N LEU A 48 -8.74 7.22 4.87
CA LEU A 48 -7.76 7.37 3.79
C LEU A 48 -8.24 8.37 2.71
N LYS A 49 -9.51 8.26 2.30
CA LYS A 49 -10.12 9.19 1.34
C LYS A 49 -10.14 10.62 1.87
N LEU A 50 -10.58 10.80 3.11
CA LEU A 50 -10.67 12.11 3.76
C LEU A 50 -9.29 12.76 3.88
N ASN A 51 -8.30 12.07 4.44
CA ASN A 51 -6.96 12.64 4.64
C ASN A 51 -6.31 13.03 3.32
N THR A 52 -6.48 12.21 2.26
CA THR A 52 -5.95 12.53 0.94
C THR A 52 -6.67 13.72 0.30
N ALA A 53 -8.00 13.79 0.45
CA ALA A 53 -8.80 14.93 -0.02
C ALA A 53 -8.43 16.23 0.71
N LEU A 54 -8.24 16.20 2.03
CA LEU A 54 -7.82 17.37 2.82
C LEU A 54 -6.43 17.85 2.40
N ALA A 55 -5.48 16.94 2.19
CA ALA A 55 -4.15 17.28 1.69
C ALA A 55 -4.22 17.96 0.32
N TYR A 56 -5.02 17.41 -0.62
CA TYR A 56 -5.23 17.99 -1.94
C TYR A 56 -5.87 19.38 -1.87
N THR A 57 -6.92 19.55 -1.06
CA THR A 57 -7.61 20.82 -0.87
C THR A 57 -6.67 21.89 -0.32
N LEU A 58 -5.87 21.58 0.70
CA LEU A 58 -4.92 22.53 1.29
C LEU A 58 -3.92 23.05 0.25
N HIS A 59 -3.32 22.15 -0.53
CA HIS A 59 -2.35 22.52 -1.57
C HIS A 59 -3.00 23.27 -2.72
N SER A 60 -4.26 22.94 -3.05
CA SER A 60 -5.03 23.65 -4.08
C SER A 60 -5.38 25.07 -3.64
N LEU A 61 -5.77 25.27 -2.39
CA LEU A 61 -6.01 26.61 -1.82
C LEU A 61 -4.72 27.43 -1.79
N TYR A 62 -3.60 26.82 -1.43
CA TYR A 62 -2.31 27.48 -1.48
C TYR A 62 -1.91 27.85 -2.92
N TYR A 63 -2.18 27.00 -3.91
CA TYR A 63 -2.01 27.33 -5.33
C TYR A 63 -2.84 28.56 -5.73
N VAL A 64 -4.13 28.59 -5.36
CA VAL A 64 -5.02 29.73 -5.62
C VAL A 64 -4.47 31.00 -4.97
N LEU A 65 -3.99 30.93 -3.71
CA LEU A 65 -3.38 32.06 -3.03
C LEU A 65 -2.15 32.61 -3.75
N LEU A 66 -1.26 31.75 -4.26
CA LEU A 66 -0.10 32.19 -5.04
C LEU A 66 -0.53 32.87 -6.34
N LYS A 67 -1.57 32.34 -7.00
CA LYS A 67 -2.12 32.93 -8.23
C LYS A 67 -2.75 34.30 -7.99
N THR A 68 -3.46 34.49 -6.87
CA THR A 68 -4.04 35.81 -6.55
C THR A 68 -2.99 36.85 -6.20
N GLN A 69 -1.83 36.43 -5.69
CA GLN A 69 -0.66 37.29 -5.44
C GLN A 69 0.16 37.58 -6.71
N GLY A 70 -0.19 36.99 -7.85
CA GLY A 70 0.57 37.15 -9.10
C GLY A 70 1.95 36.49 -9.07
N LYS A 71 2.19 35.55 -8.14
CA LYS A 71 3.46 34.80 -8.08
C LYS A 71 3.48 33.73 -9.17
N ASP A 72 4.65 33.55 -9.78
CA ASP A 72 4.84 32.44 -10.72
C ASP A 72 4.84 31.11 -9.95
N VAL A 73 3.95 30.21 -10.37
CA VAL A 73 3.80 28.88 -9.77
C VAL A 73 4.57 27.84 -10.59
N SER A 74 5.22 28.26 -11.68
CA SER A 74 5.92 27.35 -12.58
C SER A 74 7.17 26.75 -11.95
N GLU A 75 7.91 27.57 -11.21
CA GLU A 75 9.14 27.22 -10.49
C GLU A 75 8.90 26.90 -9.00
N HIS A 76 7.66 26.97 -8.53
CA HIS A 76 7.36 26.75 -7.11
C HIS A 76 7.40 25.25 -6.78
N PRO A 77 7.98 24.83 -5.64
CA PRO A 77 7.98 23.43 -5.18
C PRO A 77 6.57 22.85 -4.95
N LEU A 78 5.52 23.68 -5.09
CA LEU A 78 4.13 23.27 -4.94
C LEU A 78 3.72 22.25 -6.01
N LYS A 79 4.31 22.34 -7.21
CA LYS A 79 4.07 21.33 -8.25
C LYS A 79 4.49 19.94 -7.80
N GLN A 80 5.62 19.84 -7.09
CA GLN A 80 6.11 18.56 -6.57
C GLN A 80 5.16 18.02 -5.51
N GLU A 81 4.64 18.88 -4.62
CA GLU A 81 3.66 18.44 -3.61
C GLU A 81 2.32 18.01 -4.23
N ILE A 82 1.84 18.71 -5.27
CA ILE A 82 0.63 18.30 -6.00
C ILE A 82 0.83 16.94 -6.65
N GLU A 83 1.99 16.71 -7.29
CA GLU A 83 2.28 15.42 -7.94
C GLU A 83 2.39 14.29 -6.89
N ARG A 84 3.07 14.57 -5.78
CA ARG A 84 3.14 13.67 -4.62
C ARG A 84 1.74 13.29 -4.12
N ILE A 85 0.80 14.23 -4.02
CA ILE A 85 -0.57 13.95 -3.60
C ILE A 85 -1.30 13.05 -4.61
N LYS A 86 -1.12 13.26 -5.92
CA LYS A 86 -1.70 12.37 -6.94
C LYS A 86 -1.18 10.95 -6.81
N GLU A 87 0.10 10.76 -6.51
CA GLU A 87 0.65 9.43 -6.22
C GLU A 87 -0.06 8.79 -5.01
N TYR A 88 -0.34 9.55 -3.95
CA TYR A 88 -1.09 9.04 -2.80
C TYR A 88 -2.55 8.70 -3.14
N VAL A 89 -3.22 9.50 -3.97
CA VAL A 89 -4.55 9.15 -4.49
C VAL A 89 -4.49 7.81 -5.23
N GLY A 90 -3.46 7.60 -6.06
CA GLY A 90 -3.21 6.33 -6.75
C GLY A 90 -3.05 5.17 -5.78
N LYS A 91 -2.21 5.33 -4.75
CA LYS A 91 -1.99 4.31 -3.70
C LYS A 91 -3.27 3.98 -2.92
N VAL A 92 -4.08 4.99 -2.61
CA VAL A 92 -5.38 4.78 -1.95
C VAL A 92 -6.29 3.98 -2.86
N GLN A 93 -6.39 4.33 -4.14
CA GLN A 93 -7.23 3.61 -5.10
C GLN A 93 -6.79 2.15 -5.28
N GLU A 94 -5.48 1.92 -5.37
CA GLU A 94 -4.89 0.58 -5.42
C GLU A 94 -5.23 -0.21 -4.15
N ALA A 95 -4.99 0.36 -2.97
CA ALA A 95 -5.28 -0.31 -1.69
C ALA A 95 -6.76 -0.67 -1.51
N LEU A 96 -7.68 0.14 -2.05
CA LEU A 96 -9.12 -0.15 -2.02
C LEU A 96 -9.52 -1.22 -3.04
N THR A 97 -8.81 -1.31 -4.17
CA THR A 97 -9.08 -2.29 -5.23
C THR A 97 -8.44 -3.64 -4.94
N GLU A 98 -7.21 -3.66 -4.41
CA GLU A 98 -6.49 -4.89 -4.05
C GLU A 98 -7.15 -5.67 -2.92
N LYS A 99 -7.83 -5.00 -1.98
CA LYS A 99 -8.68 -5.67 -0.98
C LYS A 99 -9.78 -6.53 -1.60
N GLN A 100 -10.19 -6.25 -2.85
CA GLN A 100 -11.18 -7.05 -3.57
C GLN A 100 -10.56 -8.22 -4.34
N GLN A 101 -9.24 -8.20 -4.56
CA GLN A 101 -8.54 -9.32 -5.20
C GLN A 101 -8.08 -10.30 -4.12
N PRO A 102 -8.42 -11.60 -4.23
CA PRO A 102 -7.90 -12.57 -3.29
C PRO A 102 -6.37 -12.59 -3.40
N ALA A 103 -5.70 -12.16 -2.32
CA ALA A 103 -4.25 -12.22 -2.18
C ALA A 103 -3.77 -13.59 -2.65
N VAL A 104 -2.97 -13.59 -3.73
CA VAL A 104 -2.27 -14.71 -4.36
C VAL A 104 -2.82 -16.07 -3.91
N ARG A 105 -3.67 -16.71 -4.74
CA ARG A 105 -4.05 -18.11 -4.54
C ARG A 105 -2.79 -18.97 -4.61
N ILE A 106 -2.14 -19.20 -3.47
CA ILE A 106 -1.05 -20.15 -3.37
C ILE A 106 -1.64 -21.50 -3.71
N ASP A 107 -1.12 -22.12 -4.77
CA ASP A 107 -1.55 -23.45 -5.20
C ASP A 107 -1.06 -24.48 -4.17
N LYS A 108 -1.86 -24.66 -3.11
CA LYS A 108 -1.62 -25.59 -2.00
C LYS A 108 -1.13 -26.98 -2.46
N PRO A 109 -1.69 -27.60 -3.52
CA PRO A 109 -1.17 -28.88 -4.00
C PRO A 109 0.25 -28.79 -4.59
N LEU A 110 0.60 -27.70 -5.28
CA LEU A 110 1.95 -27.50 -5.81
C LEU A 110 2.97 -27.27 -4.69
N ALA A 111 2.59 -26.45 -3.69
CA ALA A 111 3.40 -26.22 -2.50
C ALA A 111 3.66 -27.54 -1.73
N ASN A 112 2.63 -28.37 -1.56
CA ASN A 112 2.78 -29.67 -0.92
C ASN A 112 3.70 -30.61 -1.71
N LYS A 113 3.60 -30.63 -3.04
CA LYS A 113 4.50 -31.43 -3.89
C LYS A 113 5.95 -30.96 -3.79
N LEU A 114 6.20 -29.66 -3.74
CA LEU A 114 7.53 -29.09 -3.57
C LEU A 114 8.14 -29.49 -2.22
N ILE A 115 7.35 -29.41 -1.15
CA ILE A 115 7.78 -29.83 0.19
C ILE A 115 8.12 -31.32 0.21
N LEU A 116 7.25 -32.17 -0.34
CA LEU A 116 7.48 -33.62 -0.42
C LEU A 116 8.71 -33.96 -1.25
N GLY A 117 8.86 -33.35 -2.43
CA GLY A 117 10.04 -33.55 -3.28
C GLY A 117 11.35 -33.17 -2.57
N HIS A 118 11.36 -32.07 -1.82
CA HIS A 118 12.55 -31.67 -1.06
C HIS A 118 12.86 -32.61 0.11
N ILE A 119 11.85 -33.17 0.78
CA ILE A 119 12.02 -34.17 1.83
C ILE A 119 12.57 -35.47 1.24
N GLU A 120 12.06 -35.91 0.10
CA GLU A 120 12.52 -37.11 -0.60
C GLU A 120 13.96 -36.97 -1.12
N GLU A 121 14.31 -35.80 -1.67
CA GLU A 121 15.68 -35.46 -2.08
C GLU A 121 16.66 -35.62 -0.90
N LYS A 122 16.36 -35.00 0.25
CA LYS A 122 17.18 -35.14 1.46
C LYS A 122 17.26 -36.59 1.96
N ALA A 123 16.16 -37.33 1.88
CA ALA A 123 16.16 -38.75 2.25
C ALA A 123 17.02 -39.60 1.31
N ARG A 124 17.08 -39.28 0.01
CA ARG A 124 17.98 -39.96 -0.94
C ARG A 124 19.45 -39.63 -0.69
N VAL A 125 19.78 -38.37 -0.39
CA VAL A 125 21.14 -37.94 -0.04
C VAL A 125 21.65 -38.69 1.20
N LEU A 126 20.79 -38.90 2.20
CA LEU A 126 21.09 -39.68 3.39
C LEU A 126 21.24 -41.19 3.10
N LYS A 127 20.41 -41.75 2.21
CA LYS A 127 20.53 -43.17 1.80
C LYS A 127 21.73 -43.45 0.90
N GLY A 128 22.24 -42.43 0.20
CA GLY A 128 23.36 -42.55 -0.76
C GLY A 128 24.76 -42.36 -0.18
N SER A 129 24.89 -41.89 1.07
CA SER A 129 26.20 -41.41 1.60
C SER A 129 26.60 -42.06 2.93
N THR A 130 26.64 -43.40 2.99
CA THR A 130 27.55 -44.08 3.92
C THR A 130 28.03 -45.38 3.28
N PRO A 131 29.24 -45.41 2.68
CA PRO A 131 29.90 -46.68 2.43
C PRO A 131 30.11 -47.34 3.80
N LEU A 132 29.44 -48.47 4.04
CA LEU A 132 29.71 -49.28 5.23
C LEU A 132 31.20 -49.63 5.20
N PRO A 133 31.98 -49.34 6.26
CA PRO A 133 33.37 -49.72 6.29
C PRO A 133 33.46 -51.24 6.23
N GLN A 134 33.93 -51.79 5.12
CA GLN A 134 34.20 -53.21 4.97
C GLN A 134 35.49 -53.55 5.72
N VAL A 135 35.42 -53.58 7.05
CA VAL A 135 36.53 -54.04 7.88
C VAL A 135 36.38 -55.56 8.02
N GLY A 136 37.44 -56.30 7.69
CA GLY A 136 37.45 -57.76 7.49
C GLY A 136 37.10 -58.66 8.68
N HIS A 137 36.54 -58.12 9.77
CA HIS A 137 36.15 -58.87 10.97
C HIS A 137 34.69 -58.66 11.42
N LEU A 138 33.87 -57.87 10.71
CA LEU A 138 32.48 -57.60 11.11
C LEU A 138 31.47 -58.03 10.02
N THR A 139 31.12 -59.32 10.04
CA THR A 139 30.09 -59.91 9.19
C THR A 139 28.70 -59.73 9.82
N TRP A 140 28.19 -58.50 9.85
CA TRP A 140 26.89 -58.18 10.48
C TRP A 140 25.70 -58.96 9.89
N LYS A 141 25.78 -59.39 8.62
CA LYS A 141 24.79 -60.28 8.00
C LYS A 141 24.68 -61.63 8.72
N ASN A 142 25.82 -62.23 9.11
CA ASN A 142 25.84 -63.54 9.77
C ASN A 142 25.29 -63.49 11.20
N GLN A 143 25.32 -62.34 11.87
CA GLN A 143 24.73 -62.17 13.20
C GLN A 143 23.21 -61.98 13.15
N LEU A 144 22.69 -61.33 12.11
CA LEU A 144 21.26 -61.13 11.91
C LEU A 144 20.55 -62.43 11.49
N ASP A 145 21.19 -63.22 10.62
CA ASP A 145 20.67 -64.53 10.22
C ASP A 145 20.63 -65.51 11.40
N LYS A 146 21.63 -65.45 12.29
CA LYS A 146 21.64 -66.22 13.55
C LYS A 146 20.52 -65.83 14.53
N LEU A 147 20.12 -64.56 14.56
CA LEU A 147 19.03 -64.10 15.45
C LEU A 147 17.65 -64.39 14.87
N LEU A 148 17.52 -64.44 13.55
CA LEU A 148 16.26 -64.71 12.86
C LEU A 148 16.01 -66.21 12.59
N ASN A 149 16.94 -67.09 12.99
CA ASN A 149 16.86 -68.56 12.89
C ASN A 149 16.26 -69.06 11.57
N LYS A 150 16.83 -68.60 10.45
CA LYS A 150 16.65 -69.17 9.12
C LYS A 150 17.90 -69.91 8.69
#